data_AF-A0AAE3W975-F1
#
_entry.id   AF-A0AAE3W975-F1
#
_cell.length_a   1.000
_cell.length_b   1.000
_cell.length_c   1.000
_cell.angle_alpha   90.00
_cell.angle_beta   90.00
_cell.angle_gamma   90.00
#
_symmetry.space_group_name_H-M   'P 1'
#
loop_
_entity.id
_entity.type
_entity.pdbx_description
1 polymer ?
#
loop_
_entity_poly.entity_id
_entity_poly.type
_entity_poly.pdbx_seq_one_letter_code
_entity_poly.pdbx_strand_id
1 'polypeptide(L)'
;MHTGEDYAHPITAAWPARELRALHQGRERVLRAAEAMPRTLAHLDVWPTNLIADGDRTVLIDWAFTGDGALGEDIANLVADSVTDGLIDAALLPEIEEAATAGYLEGLRDGGWRGDPDLVRRAIAACGAAKYSWFGPAVLGRMIRGSKARNAYGRPLDDDAAELERLRGLVELIVRWASEAGEDPR
;
A
#
# COMPACT_ATOMS: atom_id res chain seq x y z
N MET A 1 14.37 10.15 -5.41
CA MET A 1 14.90 11.22 -4.54
C MET A 1 16.28 10.79 -4.10
N HIS A 2 17.31 11.57 -4.40
CA HIS A 2 18.70 11.22 -4.07
C HIS A 2 19.41 12.28 -3.22
N THR A 3 18.84 13.47 -3.05
CA THR A 3 19.47 14.55 -2.28
C THR A 3 18.46 15.35 -1.46
N GLY A 4 18.96 16.14 -0.51
CA GLY A 4 18.13 17.03 0.31
C GLY A 4 17.40 18.13 -0.48
N GLU A 5 17.88 18.46 -1.68
CA GLU A 5 17.39 19.53 -2.56
C GLU A 5 16.03 19.20 -3.21
N ASP A 6 15.75 17.92 -3.46
CA ASP A 6 14.48 17.46 -4.05
C ASP A 6 13.26 17.84 -3.17
N TYR A 7 13.47 18.05 -1.86
CA TYR A 7 12.38 18.38 -0.94
C TYR A 7 12.12 19.88 -0.78
N ALA A 8 12.94 20.74 -1.39
CA ALA A 8 12.76 22.20 -1.42
C ALA A 8 11.91 22.68 -2.61
N HIS A 9 11.51 21.77 -3.50
CA HIS A 9 10.70 22.08 -4.67
C HIS A 9 9.27 22.49 -4.28
N PRO A 10 8.65 23.55 -4.87
CA PRO A 10 7.32 24.04 -4.47
C PRO A 10 6.23 22.97 -4.41
N ILE A 11 6.33 21.95 -5.26
CA ILE A 11 5.38 20.82 -5.32
C ILE A 11 5.34 19.99 -4.03
N THR A 12 6.40 20.00 -3.22
CA THR A 12 6.47 19.24 -1.96
C THR A 12 5.68 19.88 -0.83
N ALA A 13 5.31 21.16 -0.95
CA ALA A 13 4.46 21.84 0.02
C ALA A 13 3.00 21.36 -0.03
N ALA A 14 2.56 20.79 -1.16
CA ALA A 14 1.20 20.29 -1.36
C ALA A 14 1.03 18.80 -1.01
N TRP A 15 2.08 18.13 -0.53
CA TRP A 15 2.14 16.68 -0.34
C TRP A 15 2.72 16.34 1.04
N PRO A 16 2.46 15.16 1.64
CA PRO A 16 3.09 14.74 2.90
C PRO A 16 4.60 14.41 2.73
N ALA A 17 5.37 15.35 2.19
CA ALA A 17 6.76 15.16 1.81
C ALA A 17 7.68 15.01 3.03
N ARG A 18 7.35 15.66 4.16
CA ARG A 18 8.06 15.50 5.43
C ARG A 18 7.91 14.08 5.95
N GLU A 19 6.70 13.56 5.92
CA GLU A 19 6.34 12.22 6.38
C GLU A 19 6.96 11.15 5.47
N LEU A 20 6.92 11.36 4.15
CA LEU A 20 7.63 10.50 3.19
C LEU A 20 9.14 10.46 3.42
N ARG A 21 9.75 11.61 3.75
CA ARG A 21 11.17 11.66 4.13
C ARG A 21 11.42 10.86 5.41
N ALA A 22 10.56 11.02 6.42
CA ALA A 22 10.68 10.29 7.68
C ALA A 22 10.51 8.77 7.48
N LEU A 23 9.54 8.35 6.65
CA LEU A 23 9.37 6.94 6.24
C LEU A 23 10.62 6.43 5.52
N HIS A 24 11.15 7.17 4.55
CA HIS A 24 12.36 6.75 3.84
C HIS A 24 13.57 6.59 4.77
N GLN A 25 13.74 7.50 5.74
CA GLN A 25 14.80 7.42 6.75
C GLN A 25 14.58 6.27 7.74
N GLY A 26 13.32 5.98 8.08
CA GLY A 26 12.92 4.93 9.01
C GLY A 26 12.59 3.57 8.37
N ARG A 27 12.78 3.40 7.06
CA ARG A 27 12.31 2.22 6.30
C ARG A 27 12.81 0.88 6.87
N GLU A 28 14.04 0.83 7.37
CA GLU A 28 14.61 -0.39 7.97
C GLU A 28 13.90 -0.81 9.26
N ARG A 29 13.27 0.14 9.97
CA ARG A 29 12.43 -0.16 11.14
C ARG A 29 11.11 -0.77 10.69
N VAL A 30 10.47 -0.19 9.67
CA VAL A 30 9.21 -0.68 9.13
C VAL A 30 9.38 -2.06 8.49
N LEU A 31 10.47 -2.26 7.74
CA LEU A 31 10.81 -3.57 7.17
C LEU A 31 10.96 -4.64 8.27
N ARG A 32 11.74 -4.35 9.32
CA ARG A 32 11.90 -5.28 10.45
C ARG A 32 10.59 -5.57 11.18
N ALA A 33 9.71 -4.57 11.31
CA ALA A 33 8.39 -4.78 11.87
C ALA A 33 7.56 -5.75 11.00
N ALA A 34 7.60 -5.61 9.68
CA ALA A 34 6.94 -6.53 8.75
C ALA A 34 7.53 -7.95 8.80
N GLU A 35 8.87 -8.07 8.83
CA GLU A 35 9.58 -9.36 8.94
C GLU A 35 9.27 -10.11 10.25
N ALA A 36 8.96 -9.38 11.32
CA ALA A 36 8.62 -9.95 12.62
C ALA A 36 7.15 -10.41 12.75
N MET A 37 6.30 -10.10 11.77
CA MET A 37 4.89 -10.50 11.80
C MET A 37 4.73 -12.03 11.66
N PRO A 38 3.64 -12.61 12.20
CA PRO A 38 3.34 -14.02 11.99
C PRO A 38 3.35 -14.39 10.51
N ARG A 39 3.89 -15.57 10.23
CA ARG A 39 4.05 -16.09 8.87
C ARG A 39 2.88 -16.99 8.48
N THR A 40 2.48 -16.95 7.22
CA THR A 40 1.40 -17.75 6.64
C THR A 40 1.73 -18.09 5.18
N LEU A 41 1.03 -19.06 4.61
CA LEU A 41 0.97 -19.19 3.15
C LEU A 41 0.24 -17.95 2.60
N ALA A 42 0.91 -17.20 1.73
CA ALA A 42 0.40 -16.01 1.09
C ALA A 42 0.49 -16.15 -0.43
N HIS A 43 -0.43 -15.50 -1.14
CA HIS A 43 -0.43 -15.45 -2.60
C HIS A 43 0.72 -14.60 -3.14
N LEU A 44 1.07 -13.52 -2.42
CA LEU A 44 2.13 -12.54 -2.67
C LEU A 44 1.97 -11.67 -3.93
N ASP A 45 0.84 -11.81 -4.61
CA ASP A 45 0.43 -11.01 -5.77
C ASP A 45 -1.11 -10.81 -5.81
N VAL A 46 -1.70 -10.37 -4.69
CA VAL A 46 -3.15 -10.14 -4.61
C VAL A 46 -3.47 -8.72 -5.05
N TRP A 47 -4.05 -8.59 -6.24
CA TRP A 47 -4.51 -7.33 -6.83
C TRP A 47 -5.74 -7.60 -7.71
N PRO A 48 -6.58 -6.59 -8.03
CA PRO A 48 -7.92 -6.83 -8.58
C PRO A 48 -8.00 -7.75 -9.80
N THR A 49 -7.01 -7.76 -10.69
CA THR A 49 -7.05 -8.60 -11.90
C THR A 49 -6.80 -10.08 -11.62
N ASN A 50 -6.23 -10.41 -10.45
CA ASN A 50 -6.07 -11.80 -9.99
C ASN A 50 -7.28 -12.29 -9.19
N LEU A 51 -8.34 -11.47 -9.05
CA LEU A 51 -9.59 -11.84 -8.38
C LEU A 51 -10.70 -12.02 -9.44
N ILE A 52 -11.30 -13.21 -9.47
CA ILE A 52 -12.44 -13.52 -10.34
C ILE A 52 -13.68 -13.74 -9.46
N ALA A 53 -14.75 -13.00 -9.76
CA ALA A 53 -16.04 -13.23 -9.12
C ALA A 53 -16.69 -14.53 -9.66
N ASP A 54 -17.11 -15.40 -8.75
CA ASP A 54 -17.85 -16.64 -9.04
C ASP A 54 -19.08 -16.71 -8.13
N GLY A 55 -20.18 -16.10 -8.56
CA GLY A 55 -21.39 -15.98 -7.74
C GLY A 55 -21.16 -15.14 -6.48
N ASP A 56 -21.30 -15.76 -5.31
CA ASP A 56 -21.02 -15.17 -4.00
C ASP A 56 -19.57 -15.36 -3.55
N ARG A 57 -18.73 -16.00 -4.37
CA ARG A 57 -17.33 -16.30 -4.07
C ARG A 57 -16.39 -15.44 -4.89
N THR A 58 -15.16 -15.38 -4.43
CA THR A 58 -14.02 -14.85 -5.17
C THR A 58 -12.97 -15.94 -5.33
N VAL A 59 -12.49 -16.15 -6.55
CA VAL A 59 -11.42 -17.08 -6.89
C VAL A 59 -10.14 -16.28 -7.14
N LEU A 60 -9.08 -16.62 -6.42
CA LEU A 60 -7.74 -16.11 -6.71
C LEU A 60 -7.06 -16.97 -7.77
N ILE A 61 -6.43 -16.31 -8.75
CA ILE A 61 -5.65 -16.94 -9.81
C ILE A 61 -4.21 -16.42 -9.79
N ASP A 62 -3.34 -17.06 -10.59
CA ASP A 62 -1.93 -16.71 -10.72
C ASP A 62 -1.09 -16.90 -9.45
N TRP A 63 -1.03 -18.15 -8.99
CA TRP A 63 -0.29 -18.58 -7.80
C TRP A 63 1.24 -18.67 -8.02
N ALA A 64 1.79 -18.00 -9.03
CA ALA A 64 3.21 -18.10 -9.38
C ALA A 64 4.15 -17.57 -8.29
N PHE A 65 3.69 -16.60 -7.49
CA PHE A 65 4.45 -16.00 -6.38
C PHE A 65 4.15 -16.61 -5.02
N THR A 66 3.24 -17.57 -4.94
CA THR A 66 2.77 -18.09 -3.66
C THR A 66 3.89 -18.67 -2.82
N GLY A 67 3.90 -18.32 -1.54
CA GLY A 67 4.96 -18.76 -0.64
C GLY A 67 4.74 -18.34 0.80
N ASP A 68 5.83 -18.37 1.55
CA ASP A 68 5.86 -17.87 2.92
C ASP A 68 5.75 -16.34 2.91
N GLY A 69 4.69 -15.80 3.51
CA GLY A 69 4.39 -14.37 3.57
C GLY A 69 3.96 -13.93 4.96
N ALA A 70 4.02 -12.63 5.23
CA ALA A 70 3.57 -12.09 6.51
C ALA A 70 2.04 -12.00 6.52
N LEU A 71 1.43 -12.16 7.70
CA LEU A 71 -0.02 -12.21 7.87
C LEU A 71 -0.79 -11.06 7.22
N GLY A 72 -0.19 -9.88 7.07
CA GLY A 72 -0.85 -8.72 6.45
C GLY A 72 -0.50 -8.46 4.98
N GLU A 73 0.41 -9.24 4.40
CA GLU A 73 1.09 -8.89 3.15
C GLU A 73 0.16 -8.87 1.93
N ASP A 74 -0.68 -9.88 1.78
CA ASP A 74 -1.64 -9.98 0.68
C ASP A 74 -2.69 -8.86 0.73
N ILE A 75 -3.22 -8.55 1.92
CA ILE A 75 -4.26 -7.51 2.06
C ILE A 75 -3.68 -6.12 1.89
N ALA A 76 -2.48 -5.87 2.43
CA ALA A 76 -1.79 -4.62 2.18
C ALA A 76 -1.55 -4.40 0.69
N ASN A 77 -1.20 -5.46 -0.06
CA ASN A 77 -1.07 -5.41 -1.51
C ASN A 77 -2.40 -5.09 -2.19
N LEU A 78 -3.46 -5.82 -1.87
CA LEU A 78 -4.77 -5.65 -2.48
C LEU A 78 -5.30 -4.22 -2.30
N VAL A 79 -5.20 -3.68 -1.09
CA VAL A 79 -5.69 -2.33 -0.77
C VAL A 79 -4.96 -1.27 -1.58
N ALA A 80 -3.62 -1.30 -1.58
CA ALA A 80 -2.84 -0.31 -2.30
C ALA A 80 -2.98 -0.47 -3.82
N ASP A 81 -2.81 -1.70 -4.35
CA ASP A 81 -2.80 -1.94 -5.79
C ASP A 81 -4.16 -1.67 -6.44
N SER A 82 -5.26 -1.77 -5.69
CA SER A 82 -6.61 -1.48 -6.19
C SER A 82 -6.73 -0.12 -6.88
N VAL A 83 -5.99 0.90 -6.45
CA VAL A 83 -6.12 2.28 -6.95
C VAL A 83 -4.88 2.77 -7.71
N THR A 84 -3.81 1.98 -7.74
CA THR A 84 -2.51 2.40 -8.30
C THR A 84 -2.52 2.51 -9.83
N ASP A 85 -3.24 1.60 -10.52
CA ASP A 85 -3.37 1.59 -11.98
C ASP A 85 -4.33 2.66 -12.53
N GLY A 86 -5.14 3.25 -11.64
CA GLY A 86 -6.13 4.28 -11.95
C GLY A 86 -7.42 3.77 -12.61
N LEU A 87 -7.68 2.46 -12.59
CA LEU A 87 -8.94 1.87 -13.06
C LEU A 87 -10.05 1.99 -12.01
N ILE A 88 -9.68 1.95 -10.72
CA ILE A 88 -10.58 2.23 -9.60
C ILE A 88 -10.28 3.63 -9.07
N ASP A 89 -11.34 4.38 -8.74
CA ASP A 89 -11.21 5.71 -8.16
C ASP A 89 -10.50 5.64 -6.80
N ALA A 90 -9.42 6.39 -6.66
CA ALA A 90 -8.64 6.45 -5.42
C ALA A 90 -9.43 7.04 -4.25
N ALA A 91 -10.53 7.75 -4.51
CA ALA A 91 -11.46 8.20 -3.47
C ALA A 91 -12.12 7.03 -2.71
N LEU A 92 -12.20 5.83 -3.31
CA LEU A 92 -12.77 4.63 -2.69
C LEU A 92 -11.79 3.87 -1.78
N LEU A 93 -10.55 4.37 -1.65
CA LEU A 93 -9.50 3.70 -0.89
C LEU A 93 -9.90 3.41 0.57
N PRO A 94 -10.57 4.33 1.32
CA PRO A 94 -11.04 4.02 2.67
C PRO A 94 -12.02 2.85 2.71
N GLU A 95 -12.99 2.81 1.80
CA GLU A 95 -13.98 1.74 1.70
C GLU A 95 -13.33 0.41 1.30
N ILE A 96 -12.36 0.44 0.38
CA ILE A 96 -11.58 -0.73 -0.04
C ILE A 96 -10.79 -1.28 1.14
N GLU A 97 -10.09 -0.43 1.88
CA GLU A 97 -9.32 -0.84 3.06
C GLU A 97 -10.20 -1.48 4.13
N GLU A 98 -11.33 -0.84 4.45
CA GLU A 98 -12.27 -1.36 5.45
C GLU A 98 -12.82 -2.72 5.01
N ALA A 99 -13.32 -2.83 3.77
CA ALA A 99 -13.92 -4.05 3.26
C ALA A 99 -12.91 -5.19 3.16
N ALA A 100 -11.71 -4.93 2.62
CA ALA A 100 -10.66 -5.95 2.49
C ALA A 100 -10.17 -6.43 3.85
N THR A 101 -9.98 -5.52 4.81
CA THR A 101 -9.55 -5.87 6.18
C THR A 101 -10.63 -6.64 6.94
N ALA A 102 -11.89 -6.20 6.85
CA ALA A 102 -13.01 -6.88 7.50
C ALA A 102 -13.22 -8.30 6.95
N GLY A 103 -13.24 -8.44 5.62
CA GLY A 103 -13.36 -9.74 4.97
C GLY A 103 -12.18 -10.66 5.28
N TYR A 104 -10.96 -10.13 5.36
CA TYR A 104 -9.80 -10.93 5.76
C TYR A 104 -9.90 -11.44 7.21
N LEU A 105 -10.34 -10.60 8.14
CA LEU A 105 -10.57 -10.98 9.53
C LEU A 105 -11.68 -12.02 9.67
N GLU A 106 -12.73 -11.95 8.85
CA GLU A 106 -13.77 -12.97 8.79
C GLU A 106 -13.20 -14.29 8.24
N GLY A 107 -12.51 -14.26 7.10
CA GLY A 107 -11.90 -15.44 6.50
C GLY A 107 -10.86 -16.11 7.41
N LEU A 108 -10.07 -15.36 8.16
CA LEU A 108 -9.16 -15.91 9.18
C LEU A 108 -9.93 -16.67 10.26
N ARG A 109 -11.06 -16.13 10.75
CA ARG A 109 -11.90 -16.81 11.74
C ARG A 109 -12.54 -18.07 11.18
N ASP A 110 -13.05 -18.02 9.96
CA ASP A 110 -13.64 -19.18 9.29
C ASP A 110 -12.60 -20.28 9.03
N GLY A 111 -11.36 -19.89 8.70
CA GLY A 111 -10.21 -20.78 8.59
C GLY A 111 -9.67 -21.31 9.93
N GLY A 112 -10.29 -20.98 11.06
CA GLY A 112 -9.92 -21.50 12.38
C GLY A 112 -8.88 -20.68 13.14
N TRP A 113 -8.38 -19.57 12.58
CA TRP A 113 -7.47 -18.67 13.30
C TRP A 113 -8.22 -17.87 14.38
N ARG A 114 -7.61 -17.72 15.55
CA ARG A 114 -8.22 -17.12 16.76
C ARG A 114 -7.32 -16.07 17.42
N GLY A 115 -6.34 -15.54 16.69
CA GLY A 115 -5.43 -14.53 17.22
C GLY A 115 -6.09 -13.15 17.34
N ASP A 116 -5.29 -12.19 17.79
CA ASP A 116 -5.70 -10.81 18.01
C ASP A 116 -5.97 -10.07 16.67
N PRO A 117 -7.20 -9.57 16.42
CA PRO A 117 -7.49 -8.77 15.23
C PRO A 117 -6.60 -7.53 15.09
N ASP A 118 -6.12 -6.95 16.19
CA ASP A 118 -5.25 -5.77 16.12
C ASP A 118 -3.83 -6.13 15.66
N LEU A 119 -3.39 -7.37 15.91
CA LEU A 119 -2.16 -7.91 15.31
C LEU A 119 -2.27 -7.98 13.79
N VAL A 120 -3.44 -8.36 13.24
CA VAL A 120 -3.66 -8.40 11.78
C VAL A 120 -3.59 -7.01 11.20
N ARG A 121 -4.24 -6.02 11.82
CA ARG A 121 -4.19 -4.62 11.38
C ARG A 121 -2.76 -4.07 11.41
N ARG A 122 -2.01 -4.33 12.48
CA ARG A 122 -0.58 -3.98 12.56
C ARG A 122 0.24 -4.68 11.48
N ALA A 123 -0.06 -5.94 11.17
CA ALA A 123 0.63 -6.67 10.11
C ALA A 123 0.34 -6.06 8.73
N ILE A 124 -0.91 -5.71 8.43
CA ILE A 124 -1.30 -5.02 7.18
C ILE A 124 -0.53 -3.71 7.06
N ALA A 125 -0.54 -2.89 8.13
CA ALA A 125 0.17 -1.63 8.17
C ALA A 125 1.69 -1.79 7.97
N ALA A 126 2.33 -2.70 8.71
CA ALA A 126 3.77 -2.94 8.59
C ALA A 126 4.16 -3.41 7.19
N CYS A 127 3.44 -4.40 6.64
CA CYS A 127 3.72 -4.94 5.31
C CYS A 127 3.47 -3.89 4.22
N GLY A 128 2.36 -3.16 4.29
CA GLY A 128 2.01 -2.12 3.34
C GLY A 128 3.02 -0.96 3.34
N ALA A 129 3.35 -0.44 4.52
CA ALA A 129 4.35 0.62 4.62
C ALA A 129 5.73 0.18 4.15
N ALA A 130 6.14 -1.06 4.44
CA ALA A 130 7.41 -1.62 3.95
C ALA A 130 7.40 -1.71 2.41
N LYS A 131 6.40 -2.41 1.85
CA LYS A 131 6.28 -2.68 0.40
C LYS A 131 6.13 -1.43 -0.44
N TYR A 132 5.37 -0.43 0.04
CA TYR A 132 5.05 0.78 -0.73
C TYR A 132 5.83 2.04 -0.31
N SER A 133 6.84 1.91 0.56
CA SER A 133 7.69 3.05 0.98
C SER A 133 8.38 3.80 -0.17
N TRP A 134 8.53 3.17 -1.33
CA TRP A 134 9.11 3.76 -2.55
C TRP A 134 8.12 4.61 -3.35
N PHE A 135 6.80 4.42 -3.18
CA PHE A 135 5.77 4.95 -4.08
C PHE A 135 5.73 6.49 -4.08
N GLY A 136 5.52 7.11 -2.92
CA GLY A 136 5.49 8.56 -2.79
C GLY A 136 6.77 9.26 -3.28
N PRO A 137 7.98 8.82 -2.88
CA PRO A 137 9.24 9.34 -3.41
C PRO A 137 9.41 9.16 -4.93
N ALA A 138 8.86 8.09 -5.51
CA ALA A 138 8.90 7.87 -6.95
C ALA A 138 7.99 8.86 -7.70
N VAL A 139 6.75 9.08 -7.21
CA VAL A 139 5.81 10.08 -7.75
C VAL A 139 6.42 11.48 -7.71
N LEU A 140 6.89 11.92 -6.54
CA LEU A 140 7.53 13.23 -6.38
C LEU A 140 8.78 13.36 -7.27
N GLY A 141 9.64 12.34 -7.28
CA GLY A 141 10.86 12.37 -8.09
C GLY A 141 10.58 12.45 -9.59
N ARG A 142 9.50 11.81 -10.06
CA ARG A 142 9.06 11.89 -11.46
C ARG A 142 8.63 13.31 -11.83
N MET A 143 7.84 13.96 -10.98
CA MET A 143 7.36 15.32 -11.19
C MET A 143 8.49 16.36 -11.14
N ILE A 144 9.43 16.23 -10.19
CA ILE A 144 10.60 17.12 -10.11
C ILE A 144 11.45 17.05 -11.39
N ARG A 145 11.51 15.88 -12.03
CA ARG A 145 12.20 15.69 -13.32
C ARG A 145 11.37 16.14 -14.54
N GLY A 146 10.17 16.68 -14.35
CA GLY A 146 9.27 17.09 -15.44
C GLY A 146 8.76 15.91 -16.29
N SER A 147 8.78 14.69 -15.75
CA SER A 147 8.29 13.51 -16.46
C SER A 147 6.79 13.35 -16.23
N LYS A 148 6.00 13.24 -17.31
CA LYS A 148 4.55 13.01 -17.19
C LYS A 148 4.26 11.57 -16.78
N ALA A 149 3.34 11.40 -15.84
CA ALA A 149 2.74 10.10 -15.59
C ALA A 149 1.98 9.59 -16.81
N ARG A 150 1.71 8.29 -16.84
CA ARG A 150 0.91 7.66 -17.89
C ARG A 150 -0.28 6.95 -17.26
N ASN A 151 -1.43 7.00 -17.93
CA ASN A 151 -2.59 6.19 -17.55
C ASN A 151 -2.39 4.70 -17.92
N ALA A 152 -3.36 3.85 -17.58
CA ALA A 152 -3.36 2.41 -17.90
C ALA A 152 -3.19 2.09 -19.40
N TYR A 153 -3.44 3.05 -20.30
CA TYR A 153 -3.25 2.93 -21.75
C TYR A 153 -1.96 3.57 -22.27
N GLY A 154 -1.05 3.96 -21.36
CA GLY A 154 0.25 4.54 -21.70
C GLY A 154 0.19 6.00 -22.16
N ARG A 155 -0.93 6.71 -22.03
CA ARG A 155 -1.05 8.13 -22.43
C ARG A 155 -0.56 9.07 -21.33
N PRO A 156 0.23 10.11 -21.65
CA PRO A 156 0.65 11.10 -20.68
C PRO A 156 -0.55 11.76 -19.98
N LEU A 157 -0.45 11.95 -18.67
CA LEU A 157 -1.33 12.86 -17.92
C LEU A 157 -0.79 14.29 -18.06
N ASP A 158 -1.69 15.25 -18.23
CA ASP A 158 -1.32 16.65 -18.52
C ASP A 158 -1.30 17.55 -17.29
N ASP A 159 -1.76 17.07 -16.13
CA ASP A 159 -1.92 17.85 -14.90
C ASP A 159 -1.31 17.12 -13.69
N ASP A 160 -0.10 17.54 -13.30
CA ASP A 160 0.62 17.02 -12.13
C ASP A 160 -0.12 17.30 -10.82
N ALA A 161 -0.86 18.41 -10.72
CA ALA A 161 -1.60 18.76 -9.51
C ALA A 161 -2.83 17.87 -9.33
N ALA A 162 -3.54 17.58 -10.42
CA ALA A 162 -4.64 16.61 -10.40
C ALA A 162 -4.14 15.19 -10.13
N GLU A 163 -2.97 14.81 -10.66
CA GLU A 163 -2.38 13.51 -10.33
C GLU A 163 -2.00 13.40 -8.86
N LEU A 164 -1.38 14.43 -8.30
CA LEU A 164 -1.15 14.49 -6.86
C LEU A 164 -2.46 14.35 -6.14
N GLU A 165 -3.45 15.20 -6.37
CA GLU A 165 -4.71 15.11 -5.62
C GLU A 165 -5.35 13.71 -5.68
N ARG A 166 -5.31 13.05 -6.83
CA ARG A 166 -5.75 11.65 -6.98
C ARG A 166 -4.97 10.67 -6.10
N LEU A 167 -3.65 10.81 -6.00
CA LEU A 167 -2.80 9.88 -5.26
C LEU A 167 -2.67 10.21 -3.76
N ARG A 168 -3.27 11.33 -3.31
CA ARG A 168 -3.08 11.86 -1.95
C ARG A 168 -3.48 10.84 -0.91
N GLY A 169 -4.68 10.27 -1.05
CA GLY A 169 -5.21 9.28 -0.12
C GLY A 169 -4.31 8.05 0.02
N LEU A 170 -3.74 7.56 -1.09
CA LEU A 170 -2.82 6.42 -1.06
C LEU A 170 -1.52 6.75 -0.33
N VAL A 171 -0.95 7.94 -0.55
CA VAL A 171 0.26 8.32 0.17
C VAL A 171 0.00 8.57 1.65
N GLU A 172 -1.13 9.19 2.00
CA GLU A 172 -1.55 9.37 3.39
C GLU A 172 -1.77 8.03 4.08
N LEU A 173 -2.35 7.04 3.39
CA LEU A 173 -2.49 5.67 3.87
C LEU A 173 -1.12 5.04 4.18
N ILE A 174 -0.18 5.11 3.25
CA ILE A 174 1.18 4.55 3.43
C ILE A 174 1.89 5.20 4.63
N VAL A 175 1.73 6.52 4.81
CA VAL A 175 2.28 7.25 5.97
C VAL A 175 1.60 6.84 7.28
N ARG A 176 0.28 6.63 7.26
CA ARG A 176 -0.48 6.18 8.43
C ARG A 176 -0.04 4.77 8.83
N TRP A 177 0.03 3.85 7.88
CA TRP A 177 0.54 2.51 8.07
C TRP A 177 1.96 2.49 8.66
N ALA A 178 2.84 3.38 8.20
CA ALA A 178 4.19 3.50 8.76
C ALA A 178 4.20 3.94 10.24
N SER A 179 3.21 4.72 10.65
CA SER A 179 3.06 5.18 12.04
C SER A 179 2.50 4.05 12.92
N GLU A 180 1.49 3.33 12.44
CA GLU A 180 0.88 2.18 13.12
C GLU A 180 1.86 1.01 13.27
N ALA A 181 2.77 0.81 12.30
CA ALA A 181 3.82 -0.20 12.35
C ALA A 181 4.93 0.11 13.37
N GLY A 182 5.03 1.35 13.83
CA GLY A 182 6.09 1.82 14.74
C GLY A 182 5.78 1.67 16.22
N GLU A 183 4.57 1.23 16.59
CA GLU A 183 4.20 0.95 17.97
C GLU A 183 4.72 -0.45 18.35
N ASP A 184 5.77 -0.49 19.18
CA ASP A 184 6.39 -1.71 19.66
C ASP A 184 5.34 -2.61 20.35
N PRO A 185 5.18 -3.88 19.94
CA PRO A 185 4.28 -4.81 20.63
C PRO A 185 4.85 -5.11 22.02
N ARG A 186 4.35 -4.38 23.02
CA ARG A 186 4.59 -4.67 24.44
C ARG A 186 3.95 -6.00 24.85
#